data_AF-A0A0G0HSU1-F1
#
_entry.id   AF-A0A0G0HSU1-F1
#
_cell.length_a   1.000
_cell.length_b   1.000
_cell.length_c   1.000
_cell.angle_alpha   90.00
_cell.angle_beta   90.00
_cell.angle_gamma   90.00
#
_symmetry.space_group_name_H-M   'P 1'
#
loop_
_entity.id
_entity.type
_entity.pdbx_description
1 polymer ?
#
loop_
_entity_poly.entity_id
_entity_poly.type
_entity_poly.pdbx_seq_one_letter_code
_entity_poly.pdbx_strand_id
1 'polypeptide(L)' 'MKQTYSTKNISQVLLNEIKDALKNVTEYGSIEIYIQGGCVTQITTRKIKKTNGYGLKNHENMTNNGHKKDLS' A
#
# COMPACT_ATOMS: atom_id res chain seq x y z
N MET A 1 13.08 -12.33 -26.67
CA MET A 1 11.79 -11.72 -27.08
C MET A 1 11.76 -10.29 -26.59
N LYS A 2 11.24 -9.34 -27.37
CA LYS A 2 11.10 -7.95 -26.95
C LYS A 2 9.94 -7.88 -25.95
N GLN A 3 10.20 -7.56 -24.68
CA GLN A 3 9.13 -7.37 -23.68
C GLN A 3 8.21 -6.24 -24.14
N THR A 4 6.92 -6.53 -24.24
CA THR A 4 5.91 -5.54 -24.63
C THR A 4 5.32 -4.91 -23.38
N TYR A 5 5.74 -3.69 -23.09
CA TYR A 5 5.18 -2.86 -22.02
C TYR A 5 4.01 -2.01 -22.51
N SER A 6 3.24 -2.52 -23.48
CA SER A 6 2.17 -1.76 -24.12
C SER A 6 1.01 -1.55 -23.15
N THR A 7 0.42 -0.35 -23.19
CA THR A 7 -0.81 -0.04 -22.45
C THR A 7 -2.05 -0.63 -23.09
N LYS A 8 -1.99 -0.98 -24.38
CA LYS A 8 -3.10 -1.58 -25.14
C LYS A 8 -3.12 -3.11 -25.03
N ASN A 9 -1.92 -3.70 -24.93
CA ASN A 9 -1.73 -5.14 -24.78
C ASN A 9 -0.89 -5.38 -23.52
N ILE A 10 -1.55 -5.44 -22.37
CA ILE A 10 -0.89 -5.62 -21.08
C ILE A 10 -0.31 -7.03 -21.02
N SER A 11 1.01 -7.13 -21.11
CA SER A 11 1.70 -8.41 -21.03
C SER A 11 1.73 -8.95 -19.61
N GLN A 12 1.90 -10.27 -19.46
CA GLN A 12 2.06 -10.91 -18.15
C GLN A 12 3.28 -10.37 -17.40
N VAL A 13 4.34 -9.99 -18.13
CA VAL A 13 5.54 -9.36 -17.56
C VAL A 13 5.18 -8.03 -16.90
N LEU A 14 4.54 -7.12 -17.64
CA LEU A 14 4.14 -5.81 -17.10
C LEU A 14 3.20 -5.99 -15.90
N LEU A 15 2.28 -6.95 -15.96
CA LEU A 15 1.39 -7.26 -14.85
C LEU A 15 2.15 -7.75 -13.61
N ASN A 16 3.17 -8.59 -13.79
CA ASN A 16 3.99 -9.09 -12.69
C ASN A 16 4.81 -7.95 -12.05
N GLU A 17 5.40 -7.07 -12.85
CA GLU A 17 6.14 -5.92 -12.33
C GLU A 17 5.24 -4.96 -11.54
N ILE A 18 4.02 -4.70 -12.00
CA ILE A 18 3.05 -3.90 -11.24
C ILE A 18 2.67 -4.60 -9.92
N LYS A 19 2.46 -5.92 -9.93
CA LYS A 19 2.19 -6.70 -8.71
C LYS A 19 3.34 -6.60 -7.71
N ASP A 20 4.59 -6.69 -8.18
CA ASP A 20 5.75 -6.61 -7.30
C ASP A 20 5.97 -5.20 -6.78
N ALA A 21 5.70 -4.17 -7.59
CA ALA A 21 5.66 -2.77 -7.14
C ALA A 21 4.63 -2.56 -6.02
N LEU A 22 3.44 -3.16 -6.15
CA LEU A 22 2.40 -3.13 -5.11
C LEU A 22 2.84 -3.78 -3.81
N LYS A 23 3.45 -4.98 -3.86
CA LYS A 23 3.97 -5.67 -2.67
C LYS A 23 5.07 -4.87 -1.95
N ASN A 24 5.85 -4.09 -2.69
CA ASN A 24 6.95 -3.31 -2.13
C ASN A 24 6.48 -2.07 -1.34
N VAL A 25 5.23 -1.63 -1.52
CA VAL A 25 4.61 -0.59 -0.69
C VAL A 25 4.00 -1.25 0.55
N THR A 26 4.79 -1.31 1.64
CA THR A 26 4.44 -2.12 2.83
C THR A 26 3.43 -1.49 3.78
N GLU A 27 3.26 -0.17 3.78
CA GLU A 27 2.34 0.51 4.72
C GLU A 27 1.62 1.68 4.03
N TYR A 28 2.36 2.77 3.81
CA TYR A 28 1.86 3.98 3.18
C TYR A 28 2.84 4.44 2.11
N GLY A 29 2.31 4.84 0.96
CA GLY A 29 3.12 5.13 -0.19
C GLY A 29 2.29 5.33 -1.46
N SER A 30 2.99 5.47 -2.57
CA SER A 30 2.40 5.57 -3.90
C SER A 30 3.16 4.72 -4.90
N ILE A 31 2.48 4.41 -6.00
CA ILE A 31 3.07 3.85 -7.21
C ILE A 31 2.73 4.81 -8.34
N GLU A 32 3.75 5.19 -9.11
CA GLU A 32 3.64 6.09 -10.24
C GLU A 32 4.08 5.34 -11.50
N ILE A 33 3.20 5.26 -12.50
CA ILE A 33 3.47 4.59 -13.77
C ILE A 33 3.59 5.66 -14.85
N TYR A 34 4.75 5.71 -15.50
CA TYR A 34 5.00 6.64 -16.61
C TYR A 34 4.82 5.93 -17.94
N ILE A 35 4.07 6.58 -18.83
CA ILE A 35 3.75 6.08 -20.16
C ILE A 35 4.27 7.06 -21.20
N GLN A 36 5.03 6.56 -22.17
CA GLN A 36 5.48 7.32 -23.33
C GLN A 36 5.23 6.50 -24.60
N GLY A 37 4.59 7.12 -25.59
CA GLY A 37 4.31 6.45 -26.87
C GLY A 37 3.42 5.20 -26.75
N GLY A 38 2.54 5.13 -25.74
CA GLY A 38 1.67 3.96 -25.51
C GLY A 38 2.36 2.77 -24.85
N CYS A 39 3.57 2.97 -24.31
CA CYS A 39 4.32 1.98 -23.55
C CYS A 39 4.63 2.49 -22.15
N VAL A 40 4.53 1.63 -21.15
CA VAL A 40 5.09 1.88 -19.82
C VAL A 40 6.61 1.95 -19.97
N THR A 41 7.19 3.05 -19.53
CA THR A 41 8.65 3.28 -19.59
C THR A 41 9.29 3.30 -18.21
N GLN A 42 8.50 3.53 -17.16
CA GLN A 42 8.99 3.53 -15.79
C GLN A 42 7.86 3.22 -14.80
N ILE A 43 8.19 2.45 -13.77
CA ILE A 43 7.36 2.22 -12.58
C ILE A 43 8.17 2.71 -11.38
N THR A 44 7.64 3.67 -10.63
CA THR A 44 8.27 4.20 -9.43
C THR A 44 7.44 3.84 -8.22
N THR A 45 8.08 3.34 -7.16
CA THR A 45 7.45 3.13 -5.85
C THR A 45 7.98 4.17 -4.87
N ARG A 46 7.08 4.78 -4.10
CA ARG A 46 7.45 5.74 -3.04
C ARG A 46 6.92 5.24 -1.72
N LYS A 47 7.83 4.94 -0.79
CA LYS A 47 7.47 4.67 0.61
C LYS A 47 7.36 5.99 1.36
N ILE A 48 6.22 6.22 2.00
CA ILE A 48 5.95 7.47 2.71
C ILE A 48 5.74 7.13 4.19
N LYS A 49 6.64 7.60 5.05
CA LYS A 49 6.49 7.47 6.51
C LYS A 49 5.67 8.64 7.04
N LYS A 50 4.52 8.36 7.66
CA LYS A 50 3.78 9.37 8.43
C LYS A 50 4.46 9.56 9.79
N THR A 51 4.79 10.80 10.16
CA THR A 51 5.58 11.11 11.38
C THR A 51 4.77 11.76 12.50
N ASN A 52 3.54 12.17 12.22
CA ASN A 52 2.68 12.97 13.11
C ASN A 52 1.30 12.30 13.29
N GLY A 53 1.29 11.25 14.12
CA GLY A 53 0.25 10.99 15.14
C GLY A 53 -1.12 10.43 14.74
N TYR A 54 -1.63 10.62 13.52
CA TYR A 54 -3.01 10.18 13.19
C TYR A 54 -3.15 8.69 12.79
N GLY A 55 -2.12 7.87 13.02
CA GLY A 55 -2.07 6.48 12.55
C GLY A 55 -2.09 5.39 13.62
N LEU A 56 -2.01 5.73 14.91
CA LEU A 56 -2.02 4.74 15.99
C LEU A 56 -2.80 5.29 17.20
N LYS A 57 -4.13 5.34 17.11
CA LYS A 57 -4.93 5.25 18.32
C LYS A 57 -5.00 3.78 18.68
N ASN A 58 -4.19 3.40 19.67
CA ASN A 58 -4.21 2.08 20.28
C ASN A 58 -5.66 1.69 20.58
N HIS A 59 -6.05 0.52 20.10
CA HIS A 59 -7.35 -0.09 20.29
C HIS A 59 -7.44 -0.72 21.70
N GLU A 60 -6.97 -0.01 22.73
CA GLU A 60 -6.93 -0.50 24.10
C GLU A 60 -7.87 0.33 24.99
N ASN A 61 -8.77 -0.40 25.66
CA ASN A 61 -9.74 0.01 26.70
C ASN A 61 -11.18 0.27 26.26
N MET A 62 -11.89 -0.80 25.88
CA MET A 62 -13.29 -1.00 26.30
C MET A 62 -13.51 -2.45 26.79
N THR A 63 -12.88 -2.81 27.90
CA THR A 63 -13.42 -3.84 28.80
C THR A 63 -13.75 -3.17 30.13
N ASN A 64 -14.97 -2.67 30.24
CA ASN A 64 -15.51 -2.17 31.51
C ASN A 64 -15.80 -3.37 32.43
N ASN A 65 -14.81 -3.81 33.22
CA ASN A 65 -15.08 -4.56 34.44
C ASN A 65 -15.49 -3.57 35.53
N GLY A 66 -16.77 -3.21 35.52
CA GLY A 66 -17.42 -2.52 36.63
C GLY A 66 -17.50 -3.44 37.85
N HIS A 67 -16.47 -3.35 38.70
CA HIS A 67 -16.48 -3.79 40.10
C HIS A 67 -17.66 -3.10 40.81
N LYS A 68 -18.82 -3.77 40.92
CA LYS A 68 -19.79 -3.41 41.96
C LYS A 68 -19.20 -3.92 43.28
N LYS A 69 -18.73 -2.97 44.08
CA LYS A 69 -18.30 -3.17 45.45
C LYS A 69 -19.47 -3.76 46.25
N ASP A 70 -19.26 -4.94 46.80
CA ASP A 70 -19.97 -5.38 48.00
C ASP A 70 -19.65 -4.39 49.13
N LEU A 71 -20.68 -3.74 49.66
CA LEU A 71 -20.64 -2.96 50.88
C LEU A 71 -21.91 -3.30 51.67
N SER A 72 -21.68 -4.12 52.72
CA SER A 72 -22.44 -4.40 53.95
C SER A 72 -23.96 -4.42 53.91
#